data_AF-R5BPL6-F1
#
_entry.id   AF-R5BPL6-F1
#
_cell.length_a   1.000
_cell.length_b   1.000
_cell.length_c   1.000
_cell.angle_alpha   90.00
_cell.angle_beta   90.00
_cell.angle_gamma   90.00
#
_symmetry.space_group_name_H-M   'P 1'
#
loop_
_entity.id
_entity.type
_entity.pdbx_description
1 polymer ?
#
loop_
_entity_poly.entity_id
_entity_poly.type
_entity_poly.pdbx_seq_one_letter_code
_entity_poly.pdbx_strand_id
1 'polypeptide(L)'
;MFDFVWNLNENEFENFKEKQRIYKESNYDGGWIGNVRCGLLCFDIIDFDTFLHFDLYVGGVDTGYGYSDRLKDQPDYPYDFCSTHSLHIEDSFTDVTIEEFKVDMEHRIVAHLLEVKGYFTDRYPIRYIDLIEKANKELLPW
;
A
#
# COMPACT_ATOMS: atom_id res chain seq x y z
N MET A 1 18.39 -0.45 0.85
CA MET A 1 17.50 -0.20 -0.29
C MET A 1 16.30 -1.11 -0.06
N PHE A 2 15.10 -0.60 -0.18
CA PHE A 2 13.88 -1.38 0.03
C PHE A 2 13.61 -2.23 -1.21
N ASP A 3 13.38 -3.52 -1.02
CA ASP A 3 13.04 -4.43 -2.11
C ASP A 3 11.52 -4.51 -2.23
N PHE A 4 10.99 -3.92 -3.31
CA PHE A 4 9.56 -3.83 -3.56
C PHE A 4 9.06 -4.99 -4.42
N VAL A 5 7.93 -5.57 -4.01
CA VAL A 5 7.22 -6.61 -4.76
C VAL A 5 5.78 -6.18 -5.00
N TRP A 6 5.46 -5.99 -6.27
CA TRP A 6 4.17 -5.50 -6.72
C TRP A 6 3.19 -6.62 -7.04
N ASN A 7 1.96 -6.47 -6.58
CA ASN A 7 0.79 -7.15 -7.09
C ASN A 7 -0.13 -6.11 -7.74
N LEU A 8 0.22 -5.77 -8.98
CA LEU A 8 -0.53 -4.88 -9.85
C LEU A 8 -0.23 -5.30 -11.29
N ASN A 9 -1.26 -5.76 -12.01
CA ASN A 9 -1.16 -6.16 -13.41
C ASN A 9 -1.64 -5.07 -14.38
N GLU A 10 -1.32 -5.24 -15.66
CA GLU A 10 -1.64 -4.28 -16.71
C GLU A 10 -3.15 -3.98 -16.80
N ASN A 11 -3.99 -5.01 -16.70
CA ASN A 11 -5.44 -4.84 -16.82
C ASN A 11 -6.00 -4.02 -15.64
N GLU A 12 -5.53 -4.27 -14.42
CA GLU A 12 -5.89 -3.49 -13.24
C GLU A 12 -5.47 -2.02 -13.39
N PHE A 13 -4.27 -1.78 -13.91
CA PHE A 13 -3.74 -0.44 -14.11
C PHE A 13 -4.46 0.33 -15.23
N GLU A 14 -4.75 -0.31 -16.37
CA GLU A 14 -5.54 0.30 -17.45
C GLU A 14 -6.97 0.60 -17.00
N ASN A 15 -7.60 -0.30 -16.24
CA ASN A 15 -8.92 -0.05 -15.66
C ASN A 15 -8.90 1.18 -14.73
N PHE A 16 -7.86 1.33 -13.91
CA PHE A 16 -7.67 2.52 -13.07
C PHE A 16 -7.55 3.80 -13.91
N LYS A 17 -6.74 3.78 -14.98
CA LYS A 17 -6.60 4.94 -15.89
C LYS A 17 -7.90 5.28 -16.63
N GLU A 18 -8.65 4.27 -17.07
CA GLU A 18 -9.94 4.49 -17.72
C GLU A 18 -10.94 5.15 -16.77
N LYS A 19 -11.04 4.63 -15.54
CA LYS A 19 -11.90 5.21 -14.52
C LYS A 19 -11.52 6.65 -14.20
N GLN A 20 -10.22 6.97 -14.13
CA GLN A 20 -9.71 8.36 -13.97
C GLN A 20 -10.29 9.37 -14.96
N ARG A 21 -10.40 8.99 -16.23
CA ARG A 21 -10.93 9.88 -17.27
C ARG A 21 -12.40 10.24 -17.07
N ILE A 22 -13.13 9.44 -16.28
CA ILE A 22 -14.59 9.54 -16.09
C ILE A 22 -14.96 10.29 -14.78
N TYR A 23 -13.99 10.55 -13.88
CA TYR A 23 -14.23 11.17 -12.55
C TYR A 23 -14.89 12.56 -12.62
N LYS A 24 -14.80 13.26 -13.74
CA LYS A 24 -15.41 14.60 -13.89
C LYS A 24 -16.94 14.56 -13.96
N GLU A 25 -17.57 13.39 -13.99
CA GLU A 25 -19.01 13.28 -14.30
C GLU A 25 -19.87 12.45 -13.32
N SER A 26 -19.33 11.78 -12.28
CA SER A 26 -20.19 10.95 -11.39
C SER A 26 -19.62 10.66 -10.00
N ASN A 27 -20.52 10.30 -9.06
CA ASN A 27 -20.25 9.75 -7.73
C ASN A 27 -19.44 8.44 -7.82
N TYR A 28 -18.13 8.55 -7.97
CA TYR A 28 -17.23 7.42 -8.11
C TYR A 28 -16.84 6.87 -6.73
N ASP A 29 -17.20 5.61 -6.46
CA ASP A 29 -17.02 4.96 -5.14
C ASP A 29 -15.61 4.41 -4.88
N GLY A 30 -14.65 4.61 -5.79
CA GLY A 30 -13.30 4.12 -5.55
C GLY A 30 -13.15 2.60 -5.65
N GLY A 31 -11.93 2.12 -5.52
CA GLY A 31 -11.66 0.69 -5.46
C GLY A 31 -10.21 0.35 -5.15
N TRP A 32 -10.01 -0.89 -4.71
CA TRP A 32 -8.68 -1.47 -4.65
C TRP A 32 -8.13 -1.63 -6.07
N ILE A 33 -6.92 -1.14 -6.31
CA ILE A 33 -6.22 -1.20 -7.59
C ILE A 33 -5.19 -2.32 -7.59
N GLY A 34 -4.46 -2.44 -6.49
CA GLY A 34 -3.31 -3.31 -6.35
C GLY A 34 -2.67 -3.16 -4.98
N ASN A 35 -1.54 -3.81 -4.77
CA ASN A 35 -0.72 -3.54 -3.61
C ASN A 35 0.77 -3.73 -3.91
N VAL A 36 1.58 -3.21 -2.99
CA VAL A 36 3.03 -3.37 -3.03
C VAL A 36 3.53 -3.72 -1.64
N ARG A 37 4.49 -4.63 -1.58
CA ARG A 37 5.13 -5.07 -0.34
C ARG A 37 6.60 -4.77 -0.31
N CYS A 38 7.12 -4.54 0.89
CA CYS A 38 8.55 -4.52 1.16
C CYS A 38 8.82 -5.06 2.57
N GLY A 39 9.58 -6.14 2.66
CA GLY A 39 9.80 -6.88 3.90
C GLY A 39 8.48 -7.30 4.56
N LEU A 40 8.21 -6.81 5.75
CA LEU A 40 6.95 -7.06 6.48
C LEU A 40 5.90 -5.96 6.28
N LEU A 41 6.11 -5.00 5.39
CA LEU A 41 5.15 -3.95 5.08
C LEU A 41 4.30 -4.31 3.86
N CYS A 42 3.01 -3.97 3.91
CA CYS A 42 2.10 -4.06 2.79
C CYS A 42 1.39 -2.72 2.63
N PHE A 43 1.39 -2.19 1.41
CA PHE A 43 0.67 -0.98 1.03
C PHE A 43 -0.44 -1.36 0.06
N ASP A 44 -1.69 -1.27 0.50
CA ASP A 44 -2.82 -1.35 -0.44
C ASP A 44 -2.97 -0.02 -1.16
N ILE A 45 -3.15 -0.11 -2.47
CA ILE A 45 -3.30 1.03 -3.37
C ILE A 45 -4.76 1.12 -3.74
N ILE A 46 -5.39 2.22 -3.32
CA ILE A 46 -6.84 2.40 -3.41
C ILE A 46 -7.10 3.76 -4.04
N ASP A 47 -7.92 3.82 -5.09
CA ASP A 47 -8.45 5.11 -5.53
C ASP A 47 -9.75 5.43 -4.81
N PHE A 48 -9.88 6.65 -4.30
CA PHE A 48 -11.11 7.11 -3.66
C PHE A 48 -11.16 8.64 -3.65
N ASP A 49 -12.33 9.23 -3.94
CA ASP A 49 -12.59 10.68 -3.80
C ASP A 49 -11.51 11.60 -4.42
N THR A 50 -11.04 11.29 -5.63
CA THR A 50 -9.94 11.99 -6.34
C THR A 50 -8.53 11.83 -5.74
N PHE A 51 -8.35 10.91 -4.80
CA PHE A 51 -7.06 10.57 -4.21
C PHE A 51 -6.64 9.14 -4.55
N LEU A 52 -5.32 8.95 -4.60
CA LEU A 52 -4.68 7.65 -4.54
C LEU A 52 -4.17 7.46 -3.12
N HIS A 53 -4.70 6.46 -2.44
CA HIS A 53 -4.36 6.08 -1.07
C HIS A 53 -3.38 4.90 -1.06
N PHE A 54 -2.49 4.93 -0.08
CA PHE A 54 -1.52 3.91 0.26
C PHE A 54 -1.74 3.54 1.72
N ASP A 55 -2.60 2.55 1.95
CA ASP A 55 -2.90 2.05 3.29
C ASP A 55 -1.78 1.12 3.73
N LEU A 56 -1.03 1.53 4.75
CA LEU A 56 0.12 0.81 5.28
C LEU A 56 -0.31 -0.15 6.39
N TYR A 57 -0.05 -1.44 6.13
CA TYR A 57 -0.21 -2.54 7.08
C TYR A 57 1.17 -3.12 7.45
N VAL A 58 1.32 -3.48 8.73
CA VAL A 58 2.59 -3.97 9.28
C VAL A 58 2.44 -5.39 9.77
N GLY A 59 3.17 -6.28 9.12
CA GLY A 59 3.17 -7.71 9.38
C GLY A 59 3.86 -8.10 10.68
N GLY A 60 3.35 -9.16 11.32
CA GLY A 60 3.90 -9.72 12.54
C GLY A 60 3.60 -8.85 13.77
N VAL A 61 2.60 -7.97 13.68
CA VAL A 61 2.09 -7.14 14.77
C VAL A 61 0.65 -7.57 15.03
N ASP A 62 0.46 -8.45 16.01
CA ASP A 62 -0.88 -8.93 16.36
C ASP A 62 -1.56 -7.98 17.35
N THR A 63 -2.51 -7.22 16.84
CA THR A 63 -3.43 -6.35 17.59
C THR A 63 -4.90 -6.80 17.46
N GLY A 64 -5.14 -7.93 16.78
CA GLY A 64 -6.47 -8.33 16.33
C GLY A 64 -7.07 -7.43 15.25
N TYR A 65 -6.26 -6.65 14.51
CA TYR A 65 -6.75 -5.83 13.40
C TYR A 65 -7.13 -6.68 12.19
N GLY A 66 -6.18 -7.48 11.66
CA GLY A 66 -6.40 -8.30 10.49
C GLY A 66 -5.36 -9.41 10.35
N TYR A 67 -5.68 -10.41 9.55
CA TYR A 67 -4.85 -11.59 9.33
C TYR A 67 -4.81 -11.94 7.84
N SER A 68 -3.66 -12.39 7.36
CA SER A 68 -3.50 -12.78 5.96
C SER A 68 -4.05 -14.17 5.69
N ASP A 69 -4.83 -14.28 4.62
CA ASP A 69 -5.24 -15.53 4.00
C ASP A 69 -4.36 -15.93 2.80
N ARG A 70 -3.40 -15.06 2.43
CA ARG A 70 -2.56 -15.22 1.23
C ARG A 70 -1.17 -15.77 1.48
N LEU A 71 -0.71 -15.83 2.73
CA LEU A 71 0.63 -16.34 3.04
C LEU A 71 0.65 -17.87 3.04
N LYS A 72 1.34 -18.45 2.04
CA LYS A 72 1.35 -19.90 1.77
C LYS A 72 1.65 -20.78 2.98
N ASP A 73 2.68 -20.43 3.76
CA ASP A 73 3.18 -21.23 4.88
C ASP A 73 2.76 -20.68 6.26
N GLN A 74 2.07 -19.54 6.28
CA GLN A 74 1.62 -18.86 7.51
C GLN A 74 0.21 -18.33 7.31
N PRO A 75 -0.80 -19.23 7.16
CA PRO A 75 -2.19 -18.80 7.27
C PRO A 75 -2.40 -18.13 8.63
N ASP A 76 -3.20 -17.07 8.66
CA ASP A 76 -3.46 -16.24 9.85
C ASP A 76 -2.24 -15.43 10.34
N TYR A 77 -1.31 -15.08 9.45
CA TYR A 77 -0.23 -14.16 9.82
C TYR A 77 -0.79 -12.75 10.09
N PRO A 78 -0.51 -12.14 11.26
CA PRO A 78 -1.16 -10.91 11.68
C PRO A 78 -0.62 -9.68 10.97
N TYR A 79 -1.51 -8.74 10.68
CA TYR A 79 -1.21 -7.39 10.23
C TYR A 79 -1.92 -6.37 11.11
N ASP A 80 -1.22 -5.30 11.45
CA ASP A 80 -1.78 -4.12 12.08
C ASP A 80 -1.83 -2.96 11.08
N PHE A 81 -2.90 -2.16 11.14
CA PHE A 81 -2.98 -0.94 10.34
C PHE A 81 -2.17 0.17 11.00
N CYS A 82 -1.32 0.83 10.22
CA CYS A 82 -0.42 1.87 10.71
C CYS A 82 -0.90 3.27 10.31
N SER A 83 -1.10 3.50 9.01
CA SER A 83 -1.39 4.83 8.47
C SER A 83 -1.85 4.76 7.02
N THR A 84 -2.51 5.83 6.56
CA THR A 84 -2.76 6.06 5.13
C THR A 84 -1.89 7.23 4.66
N HIS A 85 -1.13 7.02 3.59
CA HIS A 85 -0.56 8.12 2.79
C HIS A 85 -1.43 8.36 1.57
N SER A 86 -1.68 9.59 1.17
CA SER A 86 -2.49 9.88 -0.02
C SER A 86 -1.97 11.05 -0.83
N LEU A 87 -2.30 11.03 -2.13
CA LEU A 87 -1.99 12.11 -3.06
C LEU A 87 -3.15 12.33 -4.04
N HIS A 88 -3.34 13.58 -4.44
CA HIS A 88 -4.37 13.95 -5.41
C HIS A 88 -4.08 13.36 -6.79
N ILE A 89 -5.12 12.81 -7.41
CA ILE A 89 -5.13 12.30 -8.77
C ILE A 89 -5.70 13.40 -9.68
N GLU A 90 -4.86 14.32 -10.16
CA GLU A 90 -5.26 15.28 -11.19
C GLU A 90 -4.69 14.84 -12.55
N ASP A 91 -5.42 13.99 -13.29
CA ASP A 91 -5.09 13.43 -14.62
C ASP A 91 -3.65 12.84 -14.77
N SER A 92 -2.85 12.80 -13.70
CA SER A 92 -1.39 12.64 -13.76
C SER A 92 -0.92 11.26 -14.21
N PHE A 93 -1.83 10.29 -14.24
CA PHE A 93 -1.53 8.91 -14.56
C PHE A 93 -2.05 8.49 -15.95
N THR A 94 -2.75 9.34 -16.69
CA THR A 94 -3.38 8.94 -17.97
C THR A 94 -2.38 8.57 -19.06
N ASP A 95 -1.19 9.17 -19.04
CA ASP A 95 -0.13 8.98 -20.03
C ASP A 95 1.12 8.28 -19.45
N VAL A 96 0.96 7.63 -18.29
CA VAL A 96 2.04 6.94 -17.57
C VAL A 96 1.92 5.44 -17.80
N THR A 97 3.07 4.78 -18.03
CA THR A 97 3.18 3.31 -18.08
C THR A 97 3.08 2.69 -16.69
N ILE A 98 2.75 1.40 -16.58
CA ILE A 98 2.69 0.73 -15.28
C ILE A 98 4.05 0.74 -14.58
N GLU A 99 5.16 0.61 -15.32
CA GLU A 99 6.51 0.65 -14.75
C GLU A 99 6.87 2.02 -14.20
N GLU A 100 6.58 3.10 -14.94
CA GLU A 100 6.81 4.47 -14.47
C GLU A 100 5.97 4.77 -13.23
N PHE A 101 4.71 4.32 -13.22
CA PHE A 101 3.84 4.43 -12.06
C PHE A 101 4.45 3.72 -10.84
N LYS A 102 4.87 2.46 -11.01
CA LYS A 102 5.50 1.67 -9.93
C LYS A 102 6.72 2.38 -9.36
N VAL A 103 7.62 2.87 -10.21
CA VAL A 103 8.83 3.59 -9.78
C VAL A 103 8.50 4.88 -9.04
N ASP A 104 7.55 5.68 -9.52
CA ASP A 104 7.14 6.92 -8.82
C ASP A 104 6.53 6.60 -7.44
N MET A 105 5.69 5.56 -7.36
CA MET A 105 5.07 5.15 -6.10
C MET A 105 6.09 4.60 -5.11
N GLU A 106 7.07 3.82 -5.57
CA GLU A 106 8.19 3.37 -4.72
C GLU A 106 8.95 4.54 -4.12
N HIS A 107 9.27 5.57 -4.91
CA HIS A 107 9.94 6.78 -4.40
C HIS A 107 9.12 7.49 -3.32
N ARG A 108 7.81 7.59 -3.52
CA ARG A 108 6.90 8.22 -2.54
C ARG A 108 6.77 7.39 -1.27
N ILE A 109 6.66 6.07 -1.39
CA ILE A 109 6.66 5.15 -0.24
C ILE A 109 7.97 5.25 0.54
N VAL A 110 9.12 5.30 -0.13
CA VAL A 110 10.42 5.51 0.51
C VAL A 110 10.44 6.83 1.27
N ALA A 111 9.99 7.92 0.66
CA ALA A 111 9.93 9.24 1.30
C ALA A 111 9.05 9.22 2.54
N HIS A 112 7.84 8.64 2.44
CA HIS A 112 6.92 8.47 3.57
C HIS A 112 7.56 7.66 4.71
N LEU A 113 8.16 6.51 4.41
CA LEU A 113 8.83 5.67 5.41
C LEU A 113 9.97 6.39 6.12
N LEU A 114 10.77 7.17 5.39
CA LEU A 114 11.88 7.94 5.97
C LEU A 114 11.41 9.14 6.82
N GLU A 115 10.24 9.68 6.51
CA GLU A 115 9.61 10.74 7.31
C GLU A 115 9.06 10.18 8.62
N VAL A 116 8.22 9.13 8.55
CA VAL A 116 7.50 8.61 9.73
C VAL A 116 8.37 7.70 10.60
N LYS A 117 9.22 6.87 9.98
CA LYS A 117 10.17 5.89 10.58
C LYS A 117 9.57 4.80 11.47
N GLY A 118 8.48 5.07 12.17
CA GLY A 118 7.83 4.16 13.10
C GLY A 118 6.49 4.71 13.56
N TYR A 119 5.70 3.88 14.24
CA TYR A 119 4.43 4.27 14.83
C TYR A 119 4.19 3.56 16.16
N PHE A 120 3.22 4.05 16.93
CA PHE A 120 2.68 3.33 18.07
C PHE A 120 1.38 2.65 17.64
N THR A 121 1.23 1.36 17.95
CA THR A 121 -0.04 0.68 17.70
C THR A 121 -1.17 1.38 18.45
N ASP A 122 -2.31 1.58 17.78
CA ASP A 122 -3.50 2.22 18.37
C ASP A 122 -4.35 1.24 19.19
N ARG A 123 -4.02 -0.06 19.10
CA ARG A 123 -4.64 -1.18 19.81
C ARG A 123 -3.70 -1.83 20.81
N TYR A 124 -4.29 -2.43 21.85
CA TYR A 124 -3.54 -3.06 22.95
C TYR A 124 -2.88 -4.38 22.50
N PRO A 125 -1.65 -4.69 22.95
CA PRO A 125 -0.77 -3.83 23.73
C PRO A 125 -0.16 -2.71 22.88
N ILE A 126 -0.23 -1.46 23.38
CA ILE A 126 0.39 -0.30 22.73
C ILE A 126 1.91 -0.50 22.73
N ARG A 127 2.51 -0.51 21.56
CA ARG A 127 3.97 -0.67 21.40
C ARG A 127 4.48 0.16 20.23
N TYR A 128 5.72 0.59 20.34
CA TYR A 128 6.44 1.22 19.23
C TYR A 128 6.86 0.14 18.23
N ILE A 129 6.64 0.43 16.95
CA ILE A 129 7.04 -0.40 15.82
C ILE A 129 7.94 0.43 14.91
N ASP A 130 9.14 -0.07 14.65
CA ASP A 130 10.10 0.53 13.70
C ASP A 130 9.76 0.06 12.27
N LEU A 131 9.31 0.98 11.43
CA LEU A 131 8.90 0.68 10.06
C LEU A 131 10.10 0.44 9.14
N ILE A 132 11.24 1.08 9.41
CA ILE A 132 12.47 0.86 8.65
C ILE A 132 13.01 -0.55 8.93
N GLU A 133 13.00 -0.99 10.19
CA GLU A 133 13.36 -2.36 10.53
C GLU A 133 12.44 -3.37 9.84
N LYS A 134 11.12 -3.14 9.86
CA LYS A 134 10.12 -4.01 9.23
C LYS A 134 10.26 -4.08 7.72
N ALA A 135 10.55 -2.96 7.05
CA ALA A 135 10.78 -2.91 5.61
C ALA A 135 12.03 -3.70 5.17
N ASN A 136 13.06 -3.80 6.03
CA ASN A 136 14.30 -4.52 5.72
C ASN A 136 14.28 -6.01 6.13
N LYS A 137 13.16 -6.55 6.63
CA LYS A 137 13.03 -7.98 6.90
C LYS A 137 12.86 -8.75 5.60
N GLU A 138 13.07 -10.07 5.66
CA GLU A 138 12.76 -10.97 4.55
C GLU A 138 11.26 -10.92 4.22
N LEU A 139 10.96 -10.77 2.93
CA LEU A 139 9.58 -10.80 2.43
C LEU A 139 9.05 -12.23 2.51
N LEU A 140 7.93 -12.41 3.19
CA LEU A 140 7.27 -13.71 3.23
C LEU A 140 6.57 -14.03 1.89
N PRO A 141 6.67 -15.26 1.38
CA PRO A 141 6.04 -15.64 0.11
C PRO A 141 4.51 -15.64 0.24
N TRP A 142 3.85 -14.90 -0.65
CA TRP A 142 2.43 -15.07 -0.92
C TRP A 142 2.24 -16.33 -1.75
#